data_AF-W7C177-F1
#
_entry.id   AF-W7C177-F1
#
_cell.length_a   1.000
_cell.length_b   1.000
_cell.length_c   1.000
_cell.angle_alpha   90.00
_cell.angle_beta   90.00
_cell.angle_gamma   90.00
#
_symmetry.space_group_name_H-M   'P 1'
#
loop_
_entity.id
_entity.type
_entity.pdbx_description
1 polymer ?
#
loop_
_entity_poly.entity_id
_entity_poly.type
_entity_poly.pdbx_seq_one_letter_code
_entity_poly.pdbx_strand_id
1 'polypeptide(L)'
;MALKRLHWIDNLRGFGMILVVWGHMNIPIALETIIYSFHMPLFFFISGYLYKKNNNSFKEVVKKKATVLLIPYFFFRDTVFAFWHCPLDNSRRVMAIT
;
A
#
# COMPACT_ATOMS: atom_id res chain seq x y z
N MET A 1 23.69 -18.62 -0.39
CA MET A 1 22.77 -19.31 -1.32
C MET A 1 22.08 -18.25 -2.16
N ALA A 2 22.45 -18.09 -3.44
CA ALA A 2 21.92 -17.04 -4.30
C ALA A 2 20.39 -17.18 -4.37
N LEU A 3 19.66 -16.20 -3.86
CA LEU A 3 18.21 -16.14 -4.01
C LEU A 3 17.94 -16.00 -5.50
N LYS A 4 17.47 -17.08 -6.14
CA LYS A 4 17.02 -17.08 -7.53
C LYS A 4 15.85 -16.09 -7.61
N ARG A 5 16.15 -14.83 -7.92
CA ARG A 5 15.15 -13.79 -8.09
C ARG A 5 14.34 -14.15 -9.33
N LEU A 6 13.05 -14.30 -9.14
CA LEU A 6 12.13 -14.63 -10.21
C LEU A 6 11.74 -13.33 -10.91
N HIS A 7 12.55 -12.93 -11.89
CA HIS A 7 12.37 -11.68 -12.65
C HIS A 7 10.95 -11.50 -13.21
N TRP A 8 10.27 -12.61 -13.55
CA TRP A 8 8.89 -12.57 -14.02
C TRP A 8 7.88 -12.10 -12.94
N ILE A 9 8.13 -12.40 -11.66
CA ILE A 9 7.31 -11.93 -10.54
C ILE A 9 7.51 -10.44 -10.32
N ASP A 10 8.77 -9.98 -10.39
CA ASP A 10 9.10 -8.57 -10.26
C ASP A 10 8.45 -7.76 -11.40
N ASN A 11 8.46 -8.27 -12.65
CA ASN A 11 7.73 -7.68 -13.78
C ASN A 11 6.21 -7.64 -13.56
N LEU A 12 5.59 -8.72 -13.07
CA LEU A 12 4.16 -8.75 -12.78
C LEU A 12 3.77 -7.74 -11.69
N ARG A 13 4.59 -7.63 -10.64
CA ARG A 13 4.38 -6.64 -9.58
C ARG A 13 4.50 -5.21 -10.12
N GLY A 14 5.47 -4.96 -11.00
CA GLY A 14 5.62 -3.68 -11.69
C GLY A 14 4.43 -3.35 -12.59
N PHE A 15 3.93 -4.33 -13.35
CA PHE A 15 2.72 -4.17 -14.16
C PHE A 15 1.49 -3.85 -13.30
N GLY A 16 1.34 -4.52 -12.16
CA GLY A 16 0.31 -4.21 -11.16
C GLY A 16 0.39 -2.77 -10.65
N MET A 17 1.60 -2.26 -10.37
CA MET A 17 1.79 -0.87 -9.92
C MET A 17 1.41 0.14 -11.01
N ILE A 18 1.76 -0.12 -12.27
CA ILE A 18 1.38 0.75 -13.39
C ILE A 18 -0.15 0.82 -13.51
N LEU A 19 -0.86 -0.31 -13.39
CA LEU A 19 -2.32 -0.36 -13.40
C LEU A 19 -2.95 0.50 -12.28
N VAL A 20 -2.36 0.53 -11.09
CA VAL A 20 -2.83 1.37 -9.97
C VAL A 20 -2.71 2.86 -10.31
N VAL A 21 -1.53 3.26 -10.82
CA VAL A 21 -1.29 4.66 -11.21
C VAL A 21 -2.25 5.06 -12.33
N TRP A 22 -2.46 4.17 -13.29
CA TRP A 22 -3.37 4.44 -14.40
C TRP A 22 -4.82 4.59 -13.92
N GLY A 23 -5.29 3.73 -13.01
CA GLY A 23 -6.62 3.82 -12.42
C GLY A 23 -6.88 5.12 -11.64
N HIS A 24 -5.84 5.73 -11.06
CA HIS A 24 -5.96 7.01 -10.34
C HIS A 24 -5.98 8.25 -11.26
N MET A 25 -5.77 8.10 -12.57
CA MET A 25 -5.68 9.21 -13.52
C MET A 25 -7.05 9.77 -13.99
N ASN A 26 -8.10 9.73 -13.16
CA ASN A 26 -9.46 10.19 -13.53
C ASN A 26 -9.98 9.58 -14.84
N ILE A 27 -9.85 8.26 -14.97
CA ILE A 27 -10.39 7.50 -16.11
C ILE A 27 -11.92 7.31 -15.89
N PRO A 28 -12.75 7.20 -16.95
CA PRO A 28 -14.16 6.84 -16.80
C PRO A 28 -14.41 5.65 -15.85
N ILE A 29 -15.41 5.78 -14.98
CA ILE A 29 -15.82 4.83 -13.92
C ILE A 29 -15.83 3.36 -14.38
N ALA A 30 -16.22 3.10 -15.63
CA ALA A 30 -16.29 1.76 -16.20
C ALA A 30 -14.90 1.08 -16.26
N LEU A 31 -13.87 1.83 -16.64
CA LEU A 31 -12.50 1.31 -16.70
C LEU A 31 -11.86 1.23 -15.31
N GLU A 32 -12.17 2.18 -14.43
CA GLU A 32 -11.74 2.13 -13.03
C GLU A 32 -12.20 0.83 -12.35
N THR A 33 -13.47 0.46 -12.53
CA THR A 33 -14.05 -0.76 -11.93
C THR A 33 -13.34 -2.03 -12.39
N ILE A 34 -13.00 -2.10 -13.69
CA ILE A 34 -12.29 -3.24 -14.28
C ILE A 34 -10.86 -3.32 -13.74
N ILE A 35 -10.15 -2.18 -13.69
CA ILE A 35 -8.78 -2.12 -13.18
C ILE A 35 -8.74 -2.47 -11.68
N TYR A 36 -9.70 -1.99 -10.89
CA TYR A 36 -9.83 -2.33 -9.46
C TYR A 36 -10.05 -3.81 -9.23
N SER A 37 -10.93 -4.42 -10.02
CA SER A 37 -11.25 -5.84 -9.95
C SER A 37 -10.05 -6.73 -10.30
N PHE A 38 -9.08 -6.23 -11.06
CA PHE A 38 -7.92 -7.02 -11.49
C PHE A 38 -6.67 -6.82 -10.63
N HIS A 39 -6.30 -5.57 -10.34
CA HIS A 39 -5.03 -5.31 -9.66
C HIS A 39 -5.04 -5.83 -8.21
N MET A 40 -6.14 -5.67 -7.45
CA MET A 40 -6.23 -6.12 -6.05
C MET A 40 -6.08 -7.65 -5.93
N PRO A 41 -6.78 -8.49 -6.72
CA PRO A 41 -6.53 -9.93 -6.75
C PRO A 41 -5.12 -10.29 -7.24
N LEU A 42 -4.58 -9.59 -8.24
CA LEU A 42 -3.23 -9.87 -8.77
C LEU A 42 -2.15 -9.70 -7.69
N PHE A 43 -2.22 -8.64 -6.88
CA PHE A 43 -1.30 -8.47 -5.76
C PHE A 43 -1.45 -9.56 -4.69
N PHE A 44 -2.68 -10.02 -4.43
CA PHE A 44 -2.94 -11.12 -3.52
C PHE A 44 -2.32 -12.44 -4.02
N PHE A 45 -2.51 -12.76 -5.31
CA PHE A 45 -1.90 -13.95 -5.93
C PHE A 45 -0.37 -13.92 -5.88
N ILE A 46 0.26 -12.79 -6.22
CA ILE A 46 1.72 -12.64 -6.15
C ILE A 46 2.22 -12.78 -4.71
N SER A 47 1.50 -12.21 -3.74
CA SER A 47 1.83 -12.33 -2.31
C SER A 47 1.77 -13.79 -1.84
N GLY A 48 0.74 -14.53 -2.26
CA GLY A 48 0.60 -15.96 -1.98
C GLY A 48 1.68 -16.81 -2.67
N TYR A 49 2.03 -16.50 -3.92
CA TYR A 49 3.06 -17.23 -4.65
C TYR A 49 4.47 -17.02 -4.05
N LEU A 50 4.77 -15.79 -3.61
CA LEU A 50 6.03 -15.47 -2.93
C LEU A 50 6.08 -15.99 -1.48
N TYR A 51 4.98 -16.56 -0.97
CA TYR A 51 4.94 -17.14 0.35
C TYR A 51 5.79 -18.42 0.40
N LYS A 52 7.06 -18.25 0.75
CA LYS A 52 7.93 -19.36 1.10
C LYS A 52 7.46 -19.92 2.45
N LYS A 53 7.07 -21.20 2.49
CA LYS A 53 6.80 -21.94 3.72
C LYS A 53 8.07 -21.98 4.56
N ASN A 54 8.30 -20.95 5.36
CA ASN A 54 9.35 -20.94 6.34
C ASN A 54 8.88 -21.82 7.51
N ASN A 55 9.77 -22.62 8.09
CA ASN A 55 9.44 -23.55 9.17
C ASN A 55 9.18 -22.83 10.51
N ASN A 56 8.89 -21.53 10.46
CA ASN A 56 8.65 -20.68 11.60
C ASN A 56 7.19 -20.84 12.05
N SER A 57 6.99 -20.83 13.36
CA SER A 57 5.66 -20.92 13.94
C SER A 57 4.76 -19.81 13.40
N PHE A 58 3.48 -20.13 13.12
CA PHE A 58 2.49 -19.19 12.58
C PHE A 58 2.43 -17.89 13.40
N LYS A 59 2.62 -17.98 14.73
CA LYS A 59 2.70 -16.84 15.65
C LYS A 59 3.83 -15.87 15.33
N GLU A 60 5.00 -16.35 14.92
CA GLU A 60 6.13 -15.48 14.57
C GLU A 60 5.89 -14.72 13.28
N VAL A 61 5.29 -15.38 12.27
CA VAL A 61 4.94 -14.75 10.99
C VAL A 61 3.91 -13.64 11.19
N VAL A 62 2.88 -13.90 12.00
CA VAL A 62 1.86 -12.90 12.34
C VAL A 62 2.47 -11.75 13.13
N LYS A 63 3.29 -12.03 14.15
CA LYS A 63 3.96 -10.98 14.94
C LYS A 63 4.83 -10.08 14.06
N LYS A 64 5.65 -10.67 13.16
CA LYS A 64 6.50 -9.90 12.24
C LYS A 64 5.70 -9.00 11.32
N LYS A 65 4.63 -9.53 10.71
CA LYS A 65 3.74 -8.76 9.82
C LYS A 65 3.03 -7.65 10.60
N ALA A 66 2.48 -7.95 11.78
CA ALA A 66 1.83 -6.98 12.64
C ALA A 66 2.78 -5.83 13.01
N THR A 67 4.02 -6.11 13.43
CA THR A 67 5.00 -5.07 13.74
C THR A 67 5.36 -4.21 12.52
N VAL A 68 5.53 -4.81 11.34
CA VAL A 68 5.84 -4.08 10.09
C VAL A 68 4.69 -3.18 9.64
N LEU A 69 3.43 -3.56 9.87
CA LEU A 69 2.28 -2.74 9.46
C LEU A 69 1.85 -1.74 10.55
N LEU A 70 1.81 -2.16 11.82
CA LEU A 70 1.32 -1.33 12.91
C LEU A 70 2.28 -0.19 13.22
N ILE A 71 3.60 -0.43 13.29
CA ILE A 71 4.57 0.63 13.62
C ILE A 71 4.43 1.84 12.69
N PRO A 72 4.52 1.71 11.35
CA PRO A 72 4.36 2.85 10.46
C PRO A 72 2.95 3.45 10.54
N TYR A 73 1.89 2.65 10.71
CA TYR A 73 0.53 3.17 10.85
C TYR A 73 0.37 4.09 12.07
N PHE A 74 0.86 3.66 13.23
CA PHE A 74 0.83 4.47 14.44
C PHE A 74 1.65 5.75 14.27
N PHE A 75 2.87 5.64 13.75
CA PHE A 75 3.74 6.79 13.54
C PHE A 75 3.13 7.84 12.58
N PHE A 76 2.57 7.41 11.44
CA PHE A 76 1.91 8.32 10.50
C PHE A 76 0.65 8.95 11.11
N ARG A 77 -0.19 8.15 11.78
CA ARG A 77 -1.42 8.66 12.41
C ARG A 77 -1.10 9.71 13.46
N ASP A 78 -0.15 9.43 14.34
CA ASP A 78 0.22 10.32 15.43
C ASP A 78 0.93 11.58 14.88
N THR A 79 1.75 11.46 13.83
CA THR A 79 2.37 12.61 13.15
C THR A 79 1.32 13.51 12.48
N VAL A 80 0.35 12.93 11.76
CA VAL A 80 -0.73 13.69 11.12
C VAL A 80 -1.61 14.35 12.18
N PHE A 81 -1.93 13.64 13.27
CA PHE A 81 -2.72 14.18 14.37
C PHE A 81 -1.98 15.32 15.07
N ALA A 82 -0.69 15.16 15.37
CA ALA A 82 0.16 16.20 15.95
C ALA A 82 0.32 17.41 15.02
N PHE A 83 0.45 17.20 13.71
CA PHE A 83 0.47 18.26 12.71
C PHE A 83 -0.86 19.04 12.68
N TRP A 84 -2.00 18.35 12.78
CA TRP A 84 -3.32 18.99 12.81
C TRP A 84 -3.61 19.73 14.14
N HIS A 85 -3.05 19.23 15.25
CA HIS A 85 -3.09 19.89 16.56
C HIS A 85 -2.03 20.98 16.75
N CYS A 86 -1.03 21.07 15.86
CA CYS A 86 -0.09 22.18 15.84
C CYS A 86 -0.79 23.43 15.29
N PRO A 87 -0.95 24.51 16.07
CA PRO A 87 -1.68 25.71 15.66
C PRO A 87 -0.85 26.62 14.74
N LEU A 88 -0.07 26.05 13.82
CA LEU A 88 0.77 26.75 12.86
C LEU A 88 0.48 26.27 11.44
N ASP A 89 -0.78 26.41 11.02
CA ASP A 89 -1.08 26.58 9.60
C ASP A 89 -2.14 27.67 9.45
N ASN A 90 -1.65 28.87 9.14
CA ASN A 90 -2.37 30.11 8.86
C ASN A 90 -3.18 30.05 7.54
N SER A 91 -3.36 28.87 6.96
CA SER A 91 -4.05 28.67 5.67
C SER A 91 -5.58 28.55 5.81
N ARG A 92 -6.12 28.40 7.03
CA ARG A 92 -7.57 28.40 7.28
C ARG A 92 -8.22 29.80 7.34
N ARG A 93 -7.45 30.90 7.30
CA ARG A 93 -8.02 32.28 7.36
C ARG A 93 -8.45 32.84 6.00
N VAL A 94 -7.99 32.29 4.88
CA VAL A 94 -8.34 32.79 3.54
C VAL A 94 -9.68 32.26 3.00
N MET A 95 -10.21 31.17 3.56
CA MET A 95 -11.49 30.58 3.13
C MET A 95 -12.71 31.12 3.89
N ALA A 96 -12.51 31.97 4.90
CA ALA A 96 -13.59 32.55 5.71
C ALA A 96 -13.94 34.01 5.31
N ILE A 97 -13.33 34.54 4.24
CA ILE A 97 -13.49 35.93 3.79
C ILE A 97 -13.77 36.04 2.28
N THR A 98 -14.17 34.93 1.63
CA THR A 98 -14.69 34.94 0.26
C THR A 98 -15.98 34.13 0.24
#